data_AF-A0A1G3VB99-F1
#
_entry.id   AF-A0A1G3VB99-F1
#
_cell.length_a   1.000
_cell.length_b   1.000
_cell.length_c   1.000
_cell.angle_alpha   90.00
_cell.angle_beta   90.00
_cell.angle_gamma   90.00
#
_symmetry.space_group_name_H-M   'P 1'
#
loop_
_entity.id
_entity.type
_entity.pdbx_description
1 polymer ?
#
loop_
_entity_poly.entity_id
_entity_poly.type
_entity_poly.pdbx_seq_one_letter_code
_entity_poly.pdbx_strand_id
1 'polypeptide(L)'
;SRAESDFTEKIKKQLDKLVDVISVTDFTGTPSVQRELMLISLRLNKENRKEILRAIDIFGCRVIAMHEDSLIIEISANKDKTAAILRYFEPFGVEEMNRTGAIAVFRQQRDS
;
A
#
# COMPACT_ATOMS: atom_id res chain seq x y z
N SER A 1 18.50 12.11 -7.91
CA SER A 1 19.68 12.85 -8.48
C SER A 1 20.77 11.85 -8.89
N ARG A 2 21.82 12.20 -9.67
CA ARG A 2 22.88 11.23 -10.07
C ARG A 2 23.49 10.47 -8.88
N ALA A 3 23.59 11.10 -7.71
CA ALA A 3 24.08 10.50 -6.47
C ALA A 3 23.19 9.38 -5.92
N GLU A 4 21.89 9.45 -6.16
CA GLU A 4 20.89 8.46 -5.70
C GLU A 4 20.96 7.16 -6.53
N SER A 5 21.26 7.29 -7.83
CA SER A 5 21.50 6.15 -8.73
C SER A 5 22.74 5.35 -8.30
N ASP A 6 23.84 6.04 -7.97
CA ASP A 6 25.08 5.39 -7.52
C ASP A 6 24.91 4.67 -6.17
N PHE A 7 24.05 5.18 -5.30
CA PHE A 7 23.75 4.54 -4.02
C PHE A 7 22.92 3.27 -4.20
N THR A 8 21.84 3.31 -4.98
CA THR A 8 20.99 2.15 -5.26
C THR A 8 21.79 1.02 -5.90
N GLU A 9 22.65 1.33 -6.87
CA GLU A 9 23.54 0.34 -7.50
C GLU A 9 24.51 -0.32 -6.50
N LYS A 10 25.04 0.46 -5.55
CA LYS A 10 25.89 -0.10 -4.48
C LYS A 10 25.11 -1.05 -3.59
N ILE A 11 23.90 -0.69 -3.17
CA ILE A 11 23.05 -1.55 -2.32
C ILE A 11 22.70 -2.85 -3.05
N LYS A 12 22.33 -2.76 -4.33
CA LYS A 12 22.07 -3.92 -5.19
C LYS A 12 23.22 -4.92 -5.17
N LYS A 13 24.45 -4.44 -5.41
CA LYS A 13 25.66 -5.27 -5.41
C LYS A 13 26.01 -5.87 -4.05
N GLN A 14 25.58 -5.26 -2.95
CA GLN A 14 25.78 -5.85 -1.62
C GLN A 14 24.75 -6.94 -1.33
N LEU A 15 23.49 -6.74 -1.72
CA LEU A 15 22.44 -7.75 -1.58
C LEU A 15 22.73 -9.00 -2.42
N ASP A 16 23.25 -8.81 -3.63
CA ASP A 16 23.58 -9.91 -4.57
C ASP A 16 24.72 -10.83 -4.07
N LYS A 17 25.47 -10.42 -3.05
CA LYS A 17 26.54 -11.22 -2.44
C LYS A 17 26.08 -12.10 -1.28
N LEU A 18 24.82 -11.97 -0.84
CA LEU A 18 24.28 -12.76 0.26
C LEU A 18 23.98 -14.18 -0.22
N VAL A 19 24.37 -15.18 0.57
CA VAL A 19 24.20 -16.61 0.22
C VAL A 19 22.73 -16.97 -0.03
N ASP A 20 21.81 -16.33 0.70
CA ASP A 20 20.37 -16.59 0.61
C ASP A 20 19.65 -15.78 -0.49
N VAL A 21 20.39 -15.04 -1.33
CA VAL A 21 19.82 -14.22 -2.41
C VAL A 21 20.08 -14.87 -3.76
N ILE A 22 19.00 -15.19 -4.48
CA ILE A 22 19.08 -15.78 -5.83
C ILE A 22 19.33 -14.70 -6.89
N SER A 23 18.66 -13.54 -6.79
CA SER A 23 18.83 -12.43 -7.72
C SER A 23 18.21 -11.14 -7.20
N VAL A 24 18.79 -9.99 -7.53
CA VAL A 24 18.21 -8.66 -7.25
C VAL A 24 17.87 -7.93 -8.54
N THR A 25 16.59 -7.59 -8.74
CA THR A 25 16.11 -6.85 -9.92
C THR A 25 15.55 -5.49 -9.53
N ASP A 26 15.85 -4.46 -10.32
CA ASP A 26 15.25 -3.12 -10.15
C ASP A 26 14.03 -2.99 -11.07
N PHE A 27 12.93 -2.51 -10.50
CA PHE A 27 11.66 -2.30 -11.20
C PHE A 27 11.51 -0.87 -11.72
N THR A 28 12.46 0.02 -11.45
CA THR A 28 12.47 1.41 -11.90
C THR A 28 12.36 1.48 -13.42
N GLY A 29 11.39 2.26 -13.92
CA GLY A 29 11.16 2.44 -15.36
C GLY A 29 10.59 1.22 -16.09
N THR A 30 10.34 0.10 -15.40
CA THR A 30 9.83 -1.13 -16.03
C THR A 30 8.33 -1.26 -15.81
N PRO A 31 7.55 -1.63 -16.85
CA PRO A 31 6.14 -1.94 -16.70
C PRO A 31 5.92 -3.02 -15.64
N SER A 32 5.28 -2.64 -14.54
CA SER A 32 5.04 -3.52 -13.41
C SER A 32 3.69 -3.22 -12.78
N VAL A 33 3.09 -4.25 -12.19
CA VAL A 33 1.95 -4.09 -11.30
C VAL A 33 2.51 -4.00 -9.89
N GLN A 34 2.26 -2.87 -9.23
CA GLN A 34 2.65 -2.64 -7.86
C GLN A 34 1.41 -2.59 -6.98
N ARG A 35 1.46 -3.29 -5.85
CA ARG A 35 0.42 -3.29 -4.83
C ARG A 35 1.04 -3.25 -3.46
N GLU A 36 0.27 -2.78 -2.51
CA GLU A 36 0.56 -2.88 -1.09
C GLU A 36 -0.75 -3.10 -0.36
N LEU A 37 -0.65 -3.60 0.86
CA LEU A 37 -1.77 -3.79 1.77
C LEU A 37 -1.62 -2.83 2.94
N MET A 38 -2.71 -2.20 3.32
CA MET A 38 -2.80 -1.34 4.48
C MET A 38 -4.04 -1.70 5.30
N LEU A 39 -3.86 -1.86 6.60
CA LEU A 39 -4.93 -1.98 7.57
C LEU A 39 -5.03 -0.67 8.33
N ILE A 40 -6.24 -0.13 8.46
CA ILE A 40 -6.51 1.02 9.33
C ILE A 40 -7.66 0.72 10.29
N SER A 41 -7.49 1.12 11.54
CA SER A 41 -8.55 1.19 12.54
C SER A 41 -9.11 2.60 12.58
N LEU A 42 -10.43 2.74 12.57
CA LEU A 42 -11.16 4.00 12.53
C LEU A 42 -12.19 4.04 13.64
N ARG A 43 -12.33 5.20 14.28
CA ARG A 43 -13.40 5.46 15.24
C ARG A 43 -14.74 5.68 14.53
N LEU A 44 -15.78 5.00 15.01
CA LEU A 44 -17.16 5.18 14.59
C LEU A 44 -17.97 5.93 15.64
N ASN A 45 -18.75 6.90 15.17
CA ASN A 45 -19.83 7.53 15.92
C ASN A 45 -21.08 7.65 15.02
N LYS A 46 -22.21 8.08 15.59
CA LYS A 46 -23.47 8.15 14.85
C LYS A 46 -23.43 9.13 13.66
N GLU A 47 -22.57 10.14 13.74
CA GLU A 47 -22.46 11.21 12.75
C GLU A 47 -21.62 10.75 11.55
N ASN A 48 -20.46 10.14 11.80
CA ASN A 48 -19.50 9.74 10.77
C ASN A 48 -19.80 8.38 10.13
N ARG A 49 -20.54 7.49 10.82
CA ARG A 49 -20.70 6.09 10.41
C ARG A 49 -21.21 5.93 8.98
N LYS A 50 -22.23 6.70 8.58
CA LYS A 50 -22.80 6.61 7.23
C LYS A 50 -21.81 7.05 6.15
N GLU A 51 -21.04 8.08 6.43
CA GLU A 51 -20.06 8.61 5.49
C GLU A 51 -18.88 7.65 5.33
N ILE A 52 -18.35 7.14 6.44
CA ILE A 52 -17.26 6.16 6.43
C ILE A 52 -17.66 4.89 5.66
N LEU A 53 -18.84 4.32 5.94
CA LEU A 53 -19.31 3.12 5.24
C LEU A 53 -19.51 3.36 3.74
N ARG A 54 -19.98 4.55 3.35
CA ARG A 54 -20.09 4.92 1.93
C ARG A 54 -18.71 5.06 1.28
N ALA A 55 -17.76 5.68 1.96
CA ALA A 55 -16.41 5.85 1.44
C ALA A 55 -15.70 4.50 1.25
N ILE A 56 -15.88 3.57 2.19
CA ILE A 56 -15.37 2.19 2.10
C ILE A 56 -15.87 1.52 0.82
N ASP A 57 -17.16 1.63 0.52
CA ASP A 57 -17.77 1.10 -0.70
C ASP A 57 -17.20 1.77 -1.97
N ILE A 58 -17.13 3.10 -1.99
CA ILE A 58 -16.59 3.89 -3.11
C ILE A 58 -15.13 3.51 -3.43
N PHE A 59 -14.30 3.36 -2.39
CA PHE A 59 -12.88 3.04 -2.57
C PHE A 59 -12.63 1.54 -2.80
N GLY A 60 -13.65 0.70 -2.60
CA GLY A 60 -13.52 -0.75 -2.66
C GLY A 60 -12.65 -1.30 -1.52
N CYS A 61 -12.70 -0.66 -0.35
CA CYS A 61 -12.04 -1.14 0.85
C CYS A 61 -12.81 -2.34 1.41
N ARG A 62 -12.11 -3.26 2.07
CA ARG A 62 -12.74 -4.42 2.70
C ARG A 62 -12.84 -4.20 4.21
N VAL A 63 -14.03 -4.34 4.78
CA VAL A 63 -14.17 -4.35 6.25
C VAL A 63 -13.69 -5.70 6.78
N ILE A 64 -12.73 -5.67 7.71
CA ILE A 64 -12.15 -6.86 8.34
C ILE A 64 -12.82 -7.14 9.69
N ALA A 65 -13.08 -6.08 10.46
CA ALA A 65 -13.79 -6.14 11.74
C ALA A 65 -14.65 -4.88 11.92
N MET A 66 -15.78 -5.02 12.63
CA MET A 66 -16.65 -3.91 12.96
C MET A 66 -17.22 -4.10 14.37
N HIS A 67 -17.08 -3.05 15.18
CA HIS A 67 -17.65 -2.94 16.51
C HIS A 67 -18.61 -1.74 16.57
N GLU A 68 -19.16 -1.45 17.76
CA GLU A 68 -20.12 -0.34 17.91
C GLU A 68 -19.47 1.03 17.65
N ASP A 69 -18.24 1.21 18.13
CA ASP A 69 -17.51 2.48 18.17
C ASP A 69 -16.23 2.47 17.32
N SER A 70 -15.96 1.38 16.60
CA SER A 70 -14.77 1.24 15.77
C SER A 70 -14.97 0.28 14.59
N LEU A 71 -14.13 0.41 13.58
CA LEU A 71 -13.98 -0.59 12.53
C LEU A 71 -12.53 -0.72 12.07
N ILE A 72 -12.20 -1.86 11.50
CA ILE A 72 -10.93 -2.11 10.83
C ILE A 72 -11.20 -2.38 9.36
N ILE A 73 -10.50 -1.67 8.47
CA ILE A 73 -10.59 -1.88 7.03
C ILE A 73 -9.23 -2.22 6.42
N GLU A 74 -9.28 -3.01 5.36
CA GLU A 74 -8.18 -3.33 4.48
C GLU A 74 -8.28 -2.51 3.18
N ILE A 75 -7.14 -1.95 2.79
CA ILE A 75 -6.93 -1.23 1.55
C ILE A 75 -5.82 -1.95 0.79
N SER A 76 -6.14 -2.45 -0.39
CA SER A 76 -5.21 -3.13 -1.29
C SER A 76 -5.09 -2.36 -2.60
N ALA A 77 -4.09 -1.49 -2.75
CA ALA A 77 -3.93 -0.61 -3.91
C ALA A 77 -2.46 -0.32 -4.23
N ASN A 78 -2.17 0.54 -5.22
CA ASN A 78 -0.81 1.04 -5.43
C ASN A 78 -0.49 2.14 -4.41
N LYS A 79 0.80 2.49 -4.30
CA LYS A 79 1.32 3.45 -3.32
C LYS A 79 0.54 4.76 -3.25
N ASP A 80 0.23 5.34 -4.41
CA ASP A 80 -0.43 6.65 -4.49
C ASP A 80 -1.90 6.57 -4.12
N LYS A 81 -2.61 5.54 -4.58
CA LYS A 81 -4.03 5.33 -4.28
C LYS A 81 -4.24 4.99 -2.80
N THR A 82 -3.42 4.11 -2.22
CA THR A 82 -3.47 3.82 -0.78
C THR A 82 -3.25 5.10 0.04
N ALA A 83 -2.25 5.92 -0.33
CA ALA A 83 -1.99 7.17 0.37
C ALA A 83 -3.14 8.19 0.22
N ALA A 84 -3.80 8.24 -0.94
CA ALA A 84 -4.98 9.07 -1.15
C ALA A 84 -6.17 8.63 -0.29
N ILE A 85 -6.40 7.32 -0.20
CA ILE A 85 -7.46 6.75 0.64
C ILE A 85 -7.17 7.03 2.11
N LEU A 86 -5.92 6.86 2.57
CA LEU A 86 -5.53 7.20 3.94
C LEU A 86 -5.83 8.66 4.28
N ARG A 87 -5.40 9.60 3.42
CA ARG A 87 -5.67 11.04 3.61
C ARG A 87 -7.15 11.37 3.67
N TYR A 88 -7.99 10.62 2.95
CA TYR A 88 -9.43 10.78 3.05
C TYR A 88 -9.95 10.32 4.42
N PHE A 89 -9.41 9.23 4.97
CA PHE A 89 -9.85 8.68 6.25
C PHE A 89 -9.25 9.37 7.48
N GLU A 90 -8.11 10.06 7.36
CA GLU A 90 -7.43 10.79 8.44
C GLU A 90 -8.37 11.70 9.27
N PRO A 91 -9.25 12.53 8.67
CA PRO A 91 -10.15 13.41 9.42
C PRO A 91 -11.19 12.68 10.28
N PHE A 92 -11.47 11.40 10.00
CA PHE A 92 -12.45 10.62 10.76
C PHE A 92 -11.86 9.99 12.04
N GLY A 93 -10.55 10.15 12.28
CA GLY A 93 -9.87 9.59 13.44
C GLY A 93 -9.37 8.17 13.17
N VAL A 94 -8.26 8.09 12.42
CA VAL A 94 -7.46 6.86 12.31
C VAL A 94 -6.77 6.62 13.65
N GLU A 95 -7.14 5.55 14.35
CA GLU A 95 -6.56 5.21 15.65
C GLU A 95 -5.26 4.42 15.49
N GLU A 96 -5.24 3.47 14.54
CA GLU A 96 -4.07 2.67 14.21
C GLU A 96 -3.96 2.47 12.71
N MET A 97 -2.73 2.37 12.21
CA MET A 97 -2.45 2.05 10.81
C MET A 97 -1.23 1.13 10.73
N ASN A 98 -1.36 0.06 9.94
CA ASN A 98 -0.25 -0.80 9.55
C ASN A 98 -0.20 -0.91 8.03
N ARG A 99 0.99 -0.74 7.46
CA ARG A 99 1.22 -0.80 6.01
C ARG A 99 2.37 -1.74 5.75
N THR A 100 2.22 -2.59 4.75
CA THR A 100 3.32 -3.42 4.26
C THR A 100 4.35 -2.56 3.50
N GLY A 101 5.27 -3.20 2.79
CA GLY A 101 5.92 -2.57 1.64
C GLY A 101 5.11 -2.79 0.36
N ALA A 102 5.60 -2.24 -0.74
CA ALA A 102 5.10 -2.59 -2.06
C ALA A 102 5.58 -3.98 -2.46
N ILE A 103 4.66 -4.80 -2.96
CA ILE A 103 4.95 -5.98 -3.78
C ILE A 103 4.84 -5.58 -5.25
N ALA A 104 5.68 -6.17 -6.09
CA ALA A 104 5.72 -5.87 -7.51
C ALA A 104 5.87 -7.14 -8.35
N VAL A 105 5.16 -7.18 -9.48
CA VAL A 105 5.33 -8.22 -10.50
C VAL A 105 5.47 -7.53 -11.85
N PHE A 106 6.42 -7.98 -12.67
CA PHE A 106 6.56 -7.47 -14.03
C PHE A 106 5.27 -7.72 -14.81
N ARG A 107 4.82 -6.69 -15.52
CA ARG A 107 3.70 -6.83 -16.44
C ARG A 107 4.24 -7.41 -17.73
N GLN A 108 4.04 -8.71 -17.94
CA GLN A 108 4.30 -9.33 -19.24
C GLN A 108 3.43 -8.59 -20.28
N GLN A 109 4.05 -7.97 -21.29
CA GLN A 109 3.31 -7.60 -22.49
C GLN A 109 2.86 -8.92 -23.09
N ARG A 110 1.54 -9.13 -23.28
CA ARG A 110 1.11 -10.13 -24.25
C ARG A 110 1.62 -9.60 -25.58
N ASP A 111 2.60 -10.29 -26.17
CA ASP A 111 2.88 -10.14 -27.59
C ASP A 111 1.55 -10.41 -28.31
N SER A 112 0.99 -9.36 -28.89
CA SER A 112 -0.20 -9.38 -29.74
C SER A 112 0.18 -8.93 -31.12
#